data_AF-A0A971RGB7-F1
#
_entry.id   AF-A0A971RGB7-F1
#
_cell.length_a   1.000
_cell.length_b   1.000
_cell.length_c   1.000
_cell.angle_alpha   90.00
_cell.angle_beta   90.00
_cell.angle_gamma   90.00
#
_symmetry.space_group_name_H-M   'P 1'
#
loop_
_entity.id
_entity.type
_entity.pdbx_description
1 polymer ?
#
loop_
_entity_poly.entity_id
_entity_poly.type
_entity_poly.pdbx_seq_one_letter_code
_entity_poly.pdbx_strand_id
1 'polypeptide(L)' 'MGLGSILSDTLRLIVTADPDLMEIVALTFKVSGVALLFSSLLGIPLGAFLGLKRFIGRRLLISLLYTGMGFPPV' A
#
# COMPACT_ATOMS: atom_id res chain seq x y z
N MET A 1 1.95 12.64 32.33
CA MET A 1 1.32 12.28 31.05
C MET A 1 1.04 10.79 31.06
N GLY A 2 -0.20 10.39 31.30
CA GLY A 2 -0.58 8.97 31.34
C GLY A 2 -0.97 8.47 29.95
N LEU A 3 -0.78 7.18 29.68
CA LEU A 3 -1.24 6.56 28.42
C LEU A 3 -2.73 6.83 28.17
N GLY A 4 -3.55 6.82 29.23
CA GLY A 4 -4.99 7.08 29.15
C GLY A 4 -5.38 8.41 28.51
N SER A 5 -4.63 9.50 28.76
CA SER A 5 -4.92 10.81 28.15
C SER A 5 -4.57 10.85 26.65
N ILE A 6 -3.51 10.15 26.24
CA ILE A 6 -3.10 10.09 24.83
C ILE A 6 -4.14 9.32 24.01
N LEU A 7 -4.64 8.21 24.56
CA LEU A 7 -5.71 7.41 23.93
C LEU A 7 -7.00 8.23 23.79
N SER A 8 -7.42 8.95 24.84
CA SER A 8 -8.63 9.78 24.78
C SER A 8 -8.50 10.93 23.79
N ASP A 9 -7.35 11.60 23.74
CA ASP A 9 -7.12 12.74 22.85
C ASP A 9 -7.08 12.30 21.38
N THR A 10 -6.42 11.17 21.10
CA THR A 10 -6.36 10.59 19.75
C THR A 10 -7.74 10.11 19.28
N LEU A 11 -8.47 9.40 20.15
CA LEU A 11 -9.85 8.99 19.85
C LEU A 11 -10.76 10.19 19.62
N ARG A 12 -10.58 11.27 20.38
CA ARG A 12 -11.33 12.50 20.20
C ARG A 12 -11.09 13.09 18.81
N LEU A 13 -9.84 13.23 18.37
CA LEU A 13 -9.51 13.71 17.02
C LEU A 13 -10.16 12.87 15.90
N ILE A 14 -10.18 11.54 16.07
CA ILE A 14 -10.82 10.63 15.11
C ILE A 14 -12.34 10.79 15.12
N VAL A 15 -12.96 10.80 16.30
CA VAL A 15 -14.43 10.86 16.45
C VAL A 15 -14.97 12.24 16.05
N THR A 16 -14.25 13.32 16.34
CA THR A 16 -14.62 14.67 15.91
C THR A 16 -14.30 14.91 14.44
N ALA A 17 -13.71 13.94 13.73
CA ALA A 17 -13.27 14.04 12.35
C ALA A 17 -12.48 15.34 12.12
N ASP A 18 -11.41 15.50 12.90
CA ASP A 18 -10.56 16.68 12.82
C ASP A 18 -10.18 16.98 11.35
N PRO A 19 -10.43 18.21 10.85
CA PRO A 19 -10.27 18.53 9.42
C PRO A 19 -8.88 18.26 8.88
N ASP A 20 -7.83 18.56 9.65
CA ASP A 20 -6.44 18.38 9.23
C ASP A 20 -6.10 16.88 9.15
N LEU A 21 -6.56 16.09 10.13
CA LEU A 21 -6.42 14.64 10.11
C LEU A 21 -7.17 14.02 8.93
N MET A 22 -8.40 14.46 8.68
CA MET A 22 -9.21 13.95 7.56
C MET A 22 -8.60 14.28 6.21
N GLU A 23 -7.96 15.44 6.04
CA GLU A 23 -7.23 15.78 4.82
C GLU A 23 -6.08 14.81 4.56
N ILE A 24 -5.26 14.52 5.57
CA ILE A 24 -4.14 13.57 5.47
C ILE A 24 -4.65 12.17 5.13
N VAL A 25 -5.72 11.72 5.80
CA VAL A 25 -6.33 10.41 5.55
C VAL A 25 -6.86 10.34 4.11
N ALA A 26 -7.62 11.35 3.67
CA ALA A 26 -8.16 11.40 2.32
C ALA A 26 -7.07 11.43 1.25
N LEU A 27 -5.99 12.19 1.46
CA LEU A 27 -4.84 12.23 0.56
C LEU A 27 -4.15 10.87 0.47
N THR A 28 -3.95 10.21 1.61
CA THR A 28 -3.35 8.86 1.67
C THR A 28 -4.22 7.86 0.92
N PHE A 29 -5.53 7.84 1.17
CA PHE A 29 -6.47 6.98 0.45
C PHE A 29 -6.49 7.28 -1.05
N LYS A 30 -6.43 8.55 -1.45
CA LYS A 30 -6.39 8.93 -2.87
C LYS A 30 -5.13 8.39 -3.53
N VAL A 31 -3.96 8.61 -2.95
CA VAL A 31 -2.67 8.21 -3.53
C VAL A 31 -2.56 6.67 -3.56
N SER A 32 -2.76 6.01 -2.42
CA SER A 32 -2.66 4.55 -2.32
C SER A 32 -3.77 3.84 -3.11
N GLY A 33 -4.99 4.39 -3.14
CA GLY A 33 -6.10 3.84 -3.89
C GLY A 33 -5.88 3.89 -5.39
N VAL A 34 -5.43 5.03 -5.92
CA VAL A 34 -5.08 5.15 -7.35
C VAL A 34 -3.92 4.23 -7.70
N ALA A 35 -2.84 4.22 -6.90
CA ALA A 35 -1.72 3.31 -7.11
C ALA A 35 -2.14 1.84 -7.10
N LEU A 36 -3.00 1.44 -6.15
CA LEU A 36 -3.52 0.08 -6.04
C LEU A 36 -4.39 -0.31 -7.22
N LEU A 37 -5.27 0.59 -7.69
CA LEU A 37 -6.13 0.34 -8.85
C LEU A 37 -5.29 0.04 -10.09
N PHE A 38 -4.32 0.89 -10.41
CA PHE A 38 -3.43 0.67 -11.57
C PHE A 38 -2.55 -0.57 -11.39
N SER A 39 -2.00 -0.76 -10.19
CA SER A 39 -1.17 -1.93 -9.85
C SER A 39 -1.96 -3.23 -9.96
N SER A 40 -3.22 -3.26 -9.53
CA SER A 40 -4.07 -4.45 -9.62
C SER A 40 -4.47 -4.74 -11.06
N LEU A 41 -4.84 -3.70 -11.81
CA LEU A 41 -5.27 -3.84 -13.20
C LEU A 41 -4.19 -4.43 -14.11
N LEU A 42 -2.92 -4.09 -13.86
CA LEU A 42 -1.78 -4.60 -14.62
C LEU A 42 -1.12 -5.80 -13.95
N GLY A 43 -0.92 -5.73 -12.65
CA GLY A 43 -0.21 -6.73 -11.85
C GLY A 43 -0.95 -8.05 -11.74
N ILE A 44 -2.29 -8.05 -11.64
CA ILE A 44 -3.06 -9.30 -11.58
C ILE A 44 -2.95 -10.09 -12.90
N PRO A 45 -3.23 -9.52 -14.10
CA PRO A 45 -3.05 -10.26 -15.34
C PRO A 45 -1.61 -10.71 -15.60
N LEU A 46 -0.63 -9.84 -15.33
CA LEU A 46 0.79 -10.18 -15.52
C LEU A 46 1.24 -11.27 -14.54
N GLY A 47 0.82 -11.18 -13.28
CA GLY A 47 1.09 -12.19 -12.26
C GLY A 47 0.45 -13.53 -12.61
N ALA A 48 -0.80 -13.53 -13.07
CA ALA A 48 -1.49 -14.72 -13.55
C ALA A 48 -0.76 -15.36 -14.74
N PHE A 49 -0.34 -14.56 -15.72
CA PHE A 49 0.45 -15.03 -16.86
C PHE A 49 1.78 -15.68 -16.42
N LEU A 50 2.51 -15.03 -15.50
CA LEU A 50 3.79 -15.51 -14.96
C LEU A 50 3.64 -16.79 -14.11
N GLY A 51 2.49 -16.95 -13.46
CA GLY A 51 2.13 -18.13 -12.66
C GLY A 51 1.71 -19.32 -13.51
N LEU A 52 0.95 -19.09 -14.58
CA LEU A 52 0.36 -20.15 -15.40
C LEU A 52 1.27 -20.62 -16.54
N LYS A 53 2.08 -19.74 -17.14
CA LYS A 53 2.98 -20.10 -18.24
C LYS A 53 4.44 -20.23 -17.80
N ARG A 54 5.09 -21.27 -18.32
CA ARG A 54 6.55 -21.46 -18.18
C ARG A 54 7.23 -20.99 -19.48
N PHE A 55 8.05 -19.95 -19.38
CA PHE A 55 8.85 -19.42 -20.47
C PHE A 55 10.27 -19.12 -19.99
N ILE A 56 11.22 -18.98 -20.92
CA ILE A 56 12.66 -18.94 -20.64
C ILE A 56 13.05 -17.77 -19.73
N GLY A 57 12.45 -16.58 -19.91
CA GLY A 57 12.72 -15.38 -19.10
C GLY A 57 12.07 -15.32 -17.71
N ARG A 58 11.26 -16.31 -17.33
CA ARG A 58 10.47 -16.29 -16.09
C ARG A 58 11.31 -16.11 -14.83
N ARG A 59 12.49 -16.75 -14.76
CA ARG A 59 13.35 -16.71 -13.56
C ARG A 59 13.92 -15.31 -13.30
N LEU A 60 14.29 -14.57 -14.36
CA LEU A 60 14.78 -13.20 -14.25
C LEU A 60 13.67 -12.25 -13.80
N LEU A 61 12.47 -12.37 -14.38
CA LEU A 61 11.32 -11.56 -13.96
C LEU A 61 10.95 -11.81 -12.50
N ILE A 62 10.91 -13.07 -12.08
CA ILE A 62 10.65 -13.42 -10.68
C ILE A 62 11.71 -12.82 -9.76
N SER A 63 12.99 -12.88 -10.10
CA SER A 63 14.03 -12.28 -9.24
C SER A 63 13.86 -10.77 -9.14
N LEU A 64 13.57 -10.08 -10.25
CA LEU A 64 13.32 -8.63 -10.23
C LEU A 64 12.11 -8.27 -9.35
N LEU A 65 11.03 -9.04 -9.41
CA LEU A 65 9.85 -8.84 -8.57
C LEU A 65 10.18 -9.02 -7.08
N TYR A 66 10.89 -10.09 -6.71
CA TYR A 66 11.30 -10.31 -5.31
C TYR A 66 12.33 -9.29 -4.83
N THR A 67 13.26 -8.87 -5.70
CA THR A 67 14.18 -7.77 -5.40
C THR A 67 13.40 -6.51 -5.14
N GLY A 68 12.38 -6.18 -5.93
CA GLY A 68 11.50 -5.03 -5.67
C GLY A 68 10.76 -5.11 -4.33
N MET A 69 10.32 -6.29 -3.90
CA MET A 69 9.71 -6.49 -2.57
C MET A 69 10.70 -6.37 -1.42
N GLY A 70 11.97 -6.75 -1.63
CA GLY A 70 13.03 -6.70 -0.62
C GLY A 70 13.93 -5.49 -0.72
N PHE A 71 13.69 -4.58 -1.68
CA PHE A 71 14.48 -3.38 -1.86
C PHE A 71 14.23 -2.46 -0.65
N PRO A 72 15.29 -1.93 0.00
CA PRO A 72 15.12 -1.10 1.19
C PRO A 72 14.20 0.09 0.84
N PRO A 73 13.08 0.26 1.57
CA PRO A 73 12.23 1.43 1.41
C PRO A 73 12.95 2.58 2.12
N VAL A 74 13.78 3.30 1.36
CA VAL A 74 14.70 4.38 1.73
C VAL A 74 15.93 3.99 2.56
#